data_AF-A0A537S7H8-F1
#
_entry.id   AF-A0A537S7H8-F1
#
_cell.length_a   1.000
_cell.length_b   1.000
_cell.length_c   1.000
_cell.angle_alpha   90.00
_cell.angle_beta   90.00
_cell.angle_gamma   90.00
#
_symmetry.space_group_name_H-M   'P 1'
#
loop_
_entity.id
_entity.type
_entity.pdbx_description
1 polymer ?
#
loop_
_entity_poly.entity_id
_entity_poly.type
_entity_poly.pdbx_seq_one_letter_code
_entity_poly.pdbx_strand_id
1 'polypeptide(L)'
;MSTPRINVDNHLMWGRLVKSWATGRDYVNHNVTDANPVPPEPGPGQPVPFPKPSSFKDLVLTCKNNHVGLHFVATASTPKTFCTGDEPIGYVLLQGTSDISILRLPAKEKVHESEAALLGAGGQAPLDYALPSFYGIAFGTPGIPQPMRQLGPSEKMEFHAQRVGEYTINTCA
;
A
#
# COMPACT_ATOMS: atom_id res chain seq x y z
N MET A 1 -6.07 -14.37 -3.49
CA MET A 1 -6.25 -13.61 -2.22
C MET A 1 -5.67 -12.21 -2.37
N SER A 2 -6.48 -11.15 -2.25
CA SER A 2 -5.99 -9.76 -2.27
C SER A 2 -5.00 -9.54 -1.13
N THR A 3 -3.87 -8.87 -1.40
CA THR A 3 -2.91 -8.52 -0.34
C THR A 3 -3.61 -7.63 0.68
N PRO A 4 -3.61 -7.98 1.98
CA PRO A 4 -4.34 -7.22 2.97
C PRO A 4 -3.76 -5.81 3.07
N ARG A 5 -4.58 -4.79 2.79
CA ARG A 5 -4.18 -3.40 2.90
C ARG A 5 -4.22 -2.97 4.36
N ILE A 6 -3.10 -2.43 4.85
CA ILE A 6 -2.99 -1.91 6.22
C ILE A 6 -3.34 -0.42 6.21
N ASN A 7 -4.03 0.02 7.26
CA ASN A 7 -4.34 1.41 7.53
C ASN A 7 -4.03 1.76 9.00
N VAL A 8 -4.00 3.06 9.31
CA VAL A 8 -3.71 3.60 10.65
C VAL A 8 -4.91 4.39 11.17
N ASP A 9 -5.11 4.40 12.49
CA ASP A 9 -6.16 5.22 13.12
C ASP A 9 -5.66 6.62 13.47
N ASN A 10 -4.43 6.72 13.98
CA ASN A 10 -3.83 7.99 14.39
C ASN A 10 -2.72 8.41 13.42
N HIS A 11 -3.12 9.17 12.40
CA HIS A 11 -2.21 9.68 11.37
C HIS A 11 -1.13 10.63 11.93
N LEU A 12 -1.43 11.38 12.99
CA LEU A 12 -0.44 12.27 13.62
C LEU A 12 0.69 11.47 14.25
N MET A 13 0.35 10.46 15.07
CA MET A 13 1.36 9.61 15.71
C MET A 13 2.10 8.75 14.70
N TRP A 14 1.41 8.26 13.66
CA TRP A 14 2.06 7.62 12.52
C TRP A 14 3.10 8.54 11.87
N GLY A 15 2.74 9.78 11.56
CA GLY A 15 3.65 10.76 10.98
C GLY A 15 4.84 11.06 11.89
N ARG A 16 4.64 11.18 13.20
CA ARG A 16 5.73 11.37 14.17
C ARG A 16 6.70 10.18 14.20
N LEU A 17 6.20 8.95 14.19
CA LEU A 17 7.05 7.77 14.11
C LEU A 17 7.83 7.71 12.80
N VAL A 18 7.16 7.93 11.66
CA VAL A 18 7.82 7.94 10.34
C VAL A 18 8.93 8.98 10.27
N LYS A 19 8.70 10.21 10.76
CA LYS A 19 9.73 11.24 10.84
C LYS A 19 10.89 10.80 11.75
N SER A 20 10.57 10.18 12.89
CA SER A 20 11.59 9.68 13.82
C SER A 20 12.46 8.58 13.20
N TRP A 21 11.84 7.64 12.47
CA TRP A 21 12.56 6.59 11.75
C TRP A 21 13.44 7.15 10.62
N ALA A 22 12.94 8.16 9.91
CA ALA A 22 13.65 8.74 8.77
C ALA A 22 14.87 9.57 9.17
N THR A 23 14.76 10.34 10.27
CA THR A 23 15.79 11.32 10.66
C THR A 23 16.54 10.95 11.94
N GLY A 24 16.09 9.94 12.69
CA GLY A 24 16.62 9.59 14.01
C GLY A 24 16.23 10.54 15.16
N ARG A 25 15.47 11.61 14.88
CA ARG A 25 15.06 12.61 15.88
C ARG A 25 13.81 12.14 16.64
N ASP A 26 13.63 12.55 17.89
CA ASP A 26 12.44 12.19 18.68
C ASP A 26 11.24 13.08 18.33
N TYR A 27 10.45 12.76 17.30
CA TYR A 27 9.21 13.50 17.02
C TYR A 27 8.01 13.03 17.86
N VAL A 28 8.13 11.88 18.54
CA VAL A 28 7.02 11.26 19.28
C VAL A 28 6.80 12.01 20.59
N ASN A 29 7.87 12.20 21.36
CA ASN A 29 7.85 12.84 22.67
C ASN A 29 8.12 14.35 22.61
N HIS A 30 8.50 14.89 21.44
CA HIS A 30 8.80 16.31 21.30
C HIS A 30 7.56 17.19 21.46
N ASN A 31 7.67 18.17 22.34
CA ASN A 31 6.67 19.21 22.52
C ASN A 31 6.85 20.30 21.44
N VAL A 32 6.05 20.20 20.37
CA VAL A 32 6.07 21.16 19.26
C VAL A 32 5.49 22.49 19.72
N THR A 33 6.28 23.56 19.65
CA THR A 33 5.86 24.94 19.90
C THR A 33 6.40 25.87 18.81
N ASP A 34 5.89 27.09 18.71
CA ASP A 34 6.38 28.08 17.74
C ASP A 34 7.87 28.39 17.93
N ALA A 35 8.35 28.39 19.17
CA ALA A 35 9.76 28.60 19.49
C ALA A 35 10.62 27.34 19.27
N ASN A 36 10.02 26.14 19.28
CA ASN A 36 10.74 24.87 19.12
C ASN A 36 9.94 23.90 18.23
N PRO A 37 9.87 24.14 16.91
CA PRO A 37 9.00 23.39 16.02
C PRO A 37 9.56 22.00 15.64
N VAL A 38 10.86 21.75 15.89
CA VAL A 38 11.55 20.52 15.46
C VAL A 38 12.47 20.01 16.58
N PRO A 39 12.45 18.70 16.90
CA PRO A 39 13.38 18.11 17.84
C PRO A 39 14.84 18.26 17.38
N PRO A 40 15.79 18.37 18.33
CA PRO A 40 17.22 18.42 18.02
C PRO A 40 17.69 17.11 17.36
N GLU A 41 18.80 17.19 16.63
CA GLU A 41 19.47 15.98 16.14
C GLU A 41 20.12 15.22 17.28
N PRO A 42 20.09 13.87 17.25
CA PRO A 42 20.89 13.07 18.17
C PRO A 42 22.37 13.41 18.02
N GLY A 43 23.08 13.54 19.14
CA GLY A 43 24.52 13.71 19.13
C GLY A 43 25.24 12.48 18.56
N PRO A 44 26.51 12.62 18.11
CA PRO A 44 27.30 11.49 17.63
C PRO A 44 27.35 10.35 18.67
N GLY A 45 26.97 9.15 18.28
CA GLY A 45 26.98 7.97 19.16
C GLY A 45 25.82 7.88 20.16
N GLN A 46 24.87 8.82 20.16
CA GLN A 46 23.67 8.70 20.98
C GLN A 46 22.68 7.68 20.36
N PRO A 47 21.98 6.89 21.20
CA PRO A 47 20.96 5.97 20.72
C PRO A 47 19.79 6.75 20.09
N VAL A 48 19.29 6.25 18.96
CA VAL A 48 18.08 6.79 18.34
C VAL A 48 16.86 6.41 19.19
N PRO A 49 16.01 7.36 19.63
CA PRO A 49 14.88 7.07 20.53
C PRO A 49 13.85 6.11 19.95
N PHE A 50 13.60 6.22 18.64
CA PHE A 50 12.69 5.36 17.90
C PHE A 50 13.45 4.72 16.73
N PRO A 51 14.11 3.57 16.94
CA PRO A 51 14.79 2.86 15.86
C PRO A 51 13.80 2.37 14.81
N LYS A 52 14.30 2.19 13.59
CA LYS A 52 13.52 1.61 12.49
C LYS A 52 13.10 0.18 12.87
N PRO A 53 11.82 -0.18 12.71
CA PRO A 53 11.38 -1.55 12.95
C PRO A 53 12.04 -2.50 11.95
N SER A 54 12.57 -3.61 12.45
CA SER A 54 13.25 -4.65 11.66
C SER A 54 12.34 -5.76 11.17
N SER A 55 11.14 -5.87 11.73
CA SER A 55 10.16 -6.89 11.39
C SER A 55 8.74 -6.32 11.43
N PHE A 56 7.78 -7.05 10.84
CA PHE A 56 6.37 -6.68 10.93
C PHE A 56 5.89 -6.63 12.38
N LYS A 57 6.37 -7.58 13.20
CA LYS A 57 6.08 -7.65 14.63
C LYS A 57 6.59 -6.42 15.37
N ASP A 58 7.82 -6.00 15.09
CA ASP A 58 8.39 -4.78 15.69
C ASP A 58 7.59 -3.55 15.27
N LEU A 59 7.21 -3.45 13.99
CA LEU A 59 6.38 -2.36 13.49
C LEU A 59 5.05 -2.29 14.25
N VAL A 60 4.36 -3.42 14.38
CA VAL A 60 3.08 -3.50 15.09
C VAL A 60 3.24 -3.14 16.57
N LEU A 61 4.28 -3.65 17.23
CA LEU A 61 4.57 -3.35 18.62
C LEU A 61 4.88 -1.86 18.84
N THR A 62 5.74 -1.27 18.02
CA THR A 62 6.03 0.18 18.07
C THR A 62 4.78 1.00 17.85
N CYS A 63 3.95 0.64 16.86
CA CYS A 63 2.70 1.35 16.58
C CYS A 63 1.68 1.23 17.73
N LYS A 64 1.59 0.04 18.36
CA LYS A 64 0.71 -0.19 19.51
C LYS A 64 1.16 0.64 20.73
N ASN A 65 2.45 0.63 21.04
CA ASN A 65 3.02 1.36 22.17
C ASN A 65 2.91 2.88 22.03
N ASN A 66 2.78 3.38 20.79
CA ASN A 66 2.68 4.81 20.48
C ASN A 66 1.28 5.21 19.96
N HIS A 67 0.25 4.41 20.25
CA HIS A 67 -1.15 4.74 20.00
C HIS A 67 -1.50 5.06 18.53
N VAL A 68 -0.87 4.36 17.58
CA VAL A 68 -1.13 4.50 16.13
C VAL A 68 -2.38 3.74 15.68
N GLY A 69 -2.56 2.50 16.16
CA GLY A 69 -3.68 1.63 15.77
C GLY A 69 -3.59 1.08 14.35
N LEU A 70 -2.61 0.22 14.07
CA LEU A 70 -2.51 -0.49 12.78
C LEU A 70 -3.60 -1.54 12.63
N HIS A 71 -4.30 -1.53 11.50
CA HIS A 71 -5.39 -2.45 11.22
C HIS A 71 -5.53 -2.75 9.73
N PHE A 72 -6.12 -3.89 9.41
CA PHE A 72 -6.51 -4.23 8.04
C PHE A 72 -7.76 -3.46 7.63
N VAL A 73 -7.75 -2.94 6.40
CA VAL A 73 -8.90 -2.24 5.82
C VAL A 73 -10.11 -3.16 5.79
N ALA A 74 -11.19 -2.73 6.43
CA ALA A 74 -12.47 -3.42 6.38
C ALA A 74 -13.05 -3.40 4.96
N THR A 75 -13.70 -4.48 4.56
CA THR A 75 -14.47 -4.56 3.33
C THR A 75 -15.94 -4.79 3.68
N ALA A 76 -16.85 -4.73 2.70
CA ALA A 76 -18.26 -5.09 2.92
C ALA A 76 -18.43 -6.50 3.53
N SER A 77 -17.45 -7.38 3.30
CA SER A 77 -17.42 -8.77 3.76
C SER A 77 -16.45 -9.03 4.92
N THR A 78 -15.67 -8.04 5.38
CA THR A 78 -14.61 -8.28 6.38
C THR A 78 -14.56 -7.13 7.39
N PRO A 79 -14.76 -7.40 8.70
CA PRO A 79 -14.69 -6.36 9.71
C PRO A 79 -13.27 -5.81 9.86
N LYS A 80 -13.14 -4.62 10.46
CA LYS A 80 -11.85 -4.04 10.83
C LYS A 80 -11.17 -4.94 11.86
N THR A 81 -9.95 -5.37 11.57
CA THR A 81 -9.14 -6.22 12.45
C THR A 81 -7.79 -5.55 12.70
N PHE A 82 -7.43 -5.36 13.96
CA PHE A 82 -6.13 -4.80 14.34
C PHE A 82 -5.01 -5.80 14.08
N CYS A 83 -3.87 -5.31 13.63
CA CYS A 83 -2.70 -6.14 13.41
C CYS A 83 -2.14 -6.62 14.77
N THR A 84 -1.74 -7.89 14.84
CA THR A 84 -1.15 -8.49 16.04
C THR A 84 0.38 -8.59 15.97
N GLY A 85 0.93 -8.61 14.75
CA GLY A 85 2.36 -8.80 14.47
C GLY A 85 2.74 -10.27 14.23
N ASP A 86 1.81 -11.20 14.45
CA ASP A 86 2.02 -12.64 14.21
C ASP A 86 1.43 -13.09 12.86
N GLU A 87 0.90 -12.16 12.06
CA GLU A 87 0.43 -12.44 10.71
C GLU A 87 1.60 -12.89 9.82
N PRO A 88 1.39 -13.85 8.89
CA PRO A 88 2.42 -14.35 7.98
C PRO A 88 2.71 -13.34 6.86
N ILE A 89 3.12 -12.13 7.22
CA ILE A 89 3.37 -11.00 6.33
C ILE A 89 4.88 -10.74 6.26
N GLY A 90 5.42 -10.76 5.05
CA GLY A 90 6.77 -10.27 4.79
C GLY A 90 6.84 -8.76 4.95
N TYR A 91 7.85 -8.26 5.67
CA TYR A 91 8.04 -6.84 5.92
C TYR A 91 9.39 -6.37 5.38
N VAL A 92 9.36 -5.30 4.62
CA VAL A 92 10.53 -4.62 4.10
C VAL A 92 10.34 -3.12 4.29
N LEU A 93 11.27 -2.48 5.00
CA LEU A 93 11.33 -1.04 5.12
C LEU A 93 12.36 -0.50 4.13
N LEU A 94 11.93 0.38 3.23
CA LEU A 94 12.81 1.04 2.27
C LEU A 94 12.89 2.53 2.60
N GLN A 95 14.11 3.03 2.78
CA GLN A 95 14.41 4.45 2.84
C GLN A 95 15.45 4.74 1.76
N GLY A 96 15.00 5.33 0.66
CA GLY A 96 15.88 5.78 -0.42
C GLY A 96 16.68 7.02 -0.02
N THR A 97 17.79 7.23 -0.73
CA THR A 97 18.47 8.53 -0.82
C THR A 97 18.00 9.27 -2.07
N SER A 98 18.49 10.48 -2.31
CA SER A 98 18.17 11.25 -3.53
C SER A 98 18.52 10.54 -4.84
N ASP A 99 19.37 9.52 -4.79
CA ASP A 99 19.96 8.89 -5.96
C ASP A 99 19.38 7.48 -6.25
N ILE A 100 18.37 7.06 -5.49
CA ILE A 100 17.75 5.74 -5.59
C ILE A 100 16.30 5.86 -6.04
N SER A 101 15.97 5.22 -7.16
CA SER A 101 14.59 5.00 -7.61
C SER A 101 14.14 3.59 -7.24
N ILE A 102 12.92 3.43 -6.74
CA ILE A 102 12.35 2.15 -6.31
C ILE A 102 11.22 1.76 -7.26
N LEU A 103 11.37 0.65 -7.97
CA LEU A 103 10.31 0.04 -8.78
C LEU A 103 9.72 -1.17 -8.06
N ARG A 104 8.41 -1.15 -7.77
CA ARG A 104 7.71 -2.31 -7.18
C ARG A 104 7.02 -3.11 -8.28
N LEU A 105 7.43 -4.36 -8.43
CA LEU A 105 6.77 -5.30 -9.33
C LEU A 105 5.64 -6.03 -8.59
N PRO A 106 4.51 -6.33 -9.27
CA PRO A 106 3.48 -7.18 -8.70
C PRO A 106 4.00 -8.61 -8.49
N ALA A 107 3.43 -9.32 -7.53
CA ALA A 107 3.76 -10.72 -7.29
C ALA A 107 3.40 -11.57 -8.53
N LYS A 108 4.28 -12.50 -8.89
CA LYS A 108 4.11 -13.39 -10.05
C LYS A 108 2.76 -14.10 -10.04
N GLU A 109 2.37 -14.62 -8.88
CA GLU A 109 1.13 -15.37 -8.71
C GLU A 109 -0.09 -14.48 -8.96
N LYS A 110 -0.01 -13.19 -8.65
CA LYS A 110 -1.10 -12.22 -8.90
C LYS A 110 -1.26 -11.90 -10.37
N VAL A 111 -0.15 -11.77 -11.08
CA VAL A 111 -0.16 -11.60 -12.54
C VAL A 111 -0.76 -12.82 -13.20
N HIS A 112 -0.31 -14.03 -12.81
CA HIS A 112 -0.85 -15.29 -13.34
C HIS A 112 -2.34 -15.49 -13.00
N GLU A 113 -2.76 -15.20 -11.76
CA GLU A 113 -4.18 -15.25 -11.35
C GLU A 113 -5.04 -14.31 -12.21
N SER A 114 -4.55 -13.10 -12.48
CA SER A 114 -5.23 -12.09 -13.33
C SER A 114 -5.33 -12.57 -14.78
N GLU A 115 -4.25 -13.08 -15.37
CA GLU A 115 -4.24 -13.64 -16.72
C GLU A 115 -5.20 -14.81 -16.87
N ALA A 116 -5.16 -15.76 -15.92
CA ALA A 116 -6.05 -16.92 -15.90
C ALA A 116 -7.53 -16.50 -15.83
N ALA A 117 -7.85 -15.51 -14.99
CA ALA A 117 -9.20 -14.96 -14.87
C ALA A 117 -9.67 -14.28 -16.17
N LEU A 118 -8.81 -13.46 -16.79
CA LEU A 118 -9.10 -12.77 -18.06
C LEU A 118 -9.31 -13.74 -19.23
N LEU A 119 -8.65 -14.90 -19.19
CA LEU A 119 -8.75 -15.94 -20.23
C LEU A 119 -9.81 -17.01 -19.94
N GLY A 120 -10.47 -16.98 -18.77
CA GLY A 120 -11.46 -17.99 -18.37
C GLY A 120 -10.86 -19.39 -18.15
N ALA A 121 -9.59 -19.46 -17.75
CA ALA A 121 -8.94 -20.74 -17.48
C ALA A 121 -9.61 -21.48 -16.29
N GLY A 122 -9.64 -22.82 -16.34
CA GLY A 122 -10.22 -23.63 -15.26
C GLY A 122 -11.76 -23.73 -15.29
N GLY A 123 -12.41 -23.41 -16.41
CA GLY A 123 -13.86 -23.54 -16.59
C GLY A 123 -14.68 -22.37 -16.04
N GLN A 124 -14.04 -21.27 -15.65
CA GLN A 124 -14.71 -20.05 -15.26
C GLN A 124 -15.00 -19.16 -16.48
N ALA A 125 -16.13 -18.43 -16.44
CA ALA A 125 -16.39 -17.41 -17.45
C ALA A 125 -15.26 -16.35 -17.40
N PRO A 126 -14.68 -15.95 -18.55
CA PRO A 126 -13.66 -14.91 -18.59
C PRO A 126 -14.11 -13.66 -17.85
N LEU A 127 -13.29 -13.18 -16.92
CA LEU A 127 -13.54 -11.95 -16.19
C LEU A 127 -13.27 -10.76 -17.11
N ASP A 128 -14.23 -9.85 -17.23
CA ASP A 128 -14.01 -8.57 -17.87
C ASP A 128 -13.63 -7.53 -16.80
N TYR A 129 -12.75 -6.58 -17.13
CA TYR A 129 -12.41 -5.49 -16.22
C TYR A 129 -13.65 -4.63 -16.03
N ALA A 130 -14.23 -4.68 -14.82
CA ALA A 130 -15.34 -3.81 -14.47
C ALA A 130 -14.85 -2.36 -14.43
N LEU A 131 -15.29 -1.55 -15.39
CA LEU A 131 -15.14 -0.11 -15.29
C LEU A 131 -15.97 0.41 -14.12
N PRO A 132 -15.44 1.33 -13.30
CA PRO A 132 -16.23 2.00 -12.27
C PRO A 132 -17.50 2.62 -12.86
N SER A 133 -18.61 2.56 -12.10
CA SER A 133 -19.94 2.98 -12.57
C SER A 133 -20.02 4.43 -13.04
N PHE A 134 -19.15 5.32 -12.54
CA PHE A 134 -19.12 6.74 -12.93
C PHE A 134 -18.68 6.97 -14.38
N TYR A 135 -18.00 6.03 -15.03
CA TYR A 135 -17.57 6.18 -16.43
C TYR A 135 -18.75 6.24 -17.42
N GLY A 136 -19.93 5.71 -17.06
CA GLY A 136 -21.15 5.83 -17.86
C GLY A 136 -21.62 7.29 -18.03
N ILE A 137 -21.26 8.17 -17.08
CA ILE A 137 -21.56 9.60 -17.13
C ILE A 137 -20.69 10.29 -18.20
N ALA A 138 -19.42 9.89 -18.32
CA ALA A 138 -18.45 10.50 -19.24
C ALA A 138 -18.60 10.03 -20.69
N PHE A 139 -19.04 8.78 -20.92
CA PHE A 139 -19.19 8.19 -22.26
C PHE A 139 -20.62 8.16 -22.79
N GLY A 140 -21.58 8.80 -22.11
CA GLY A 140 -22.92 9.05 -22.62
C GLY A 140 -23.77 7.80 -22.91
N THR A 141 -23.38 6.63 -22.40
CA THR A 141 -24.09 5.37 -22.62
C THR A 141 -24.77 4.92 -21.31
N PRO A 142 -26.11 4.89 -21.23
CA PRO A 142 -26.80 4.22 -20.13
C PRO A 142 -26.57 2.72 -20.29
N GLY A 143 -25.81 2.14 -19.37
CA GLY A 143 -25.31 0.77 -19.49
C GLY A 143 -23.81 0.81 -19.75
N ILE A 144 -23.07 0.09 -18.91
CA ILE A 144 -21.61 0.03 -18.91
C ILE A 144 -21.15 -0.23 -20.36
N PRO A 145 -20.48 0.71 -21.05
CA PRO A 145 -19.71 0.31 -22.20
C PRO A 145 -18.69 -0.67 -21.64
N GLN A 146 -18.82 -1.94 -22.02
CA GLN A 146 -17.92 -3.02 -21.64
C GLN A 146 -16.97 -3.22 -22.84
N PRO A 147 -16.03 -2.31 -23.14
CA PRO A 147 -15.13 -2.46 -24.29
C PRO A 147 -14.40 -3.82 -24.24
N MET A 148 -14.15 -4.33 -23.03
CA MET A 148 -13.54 -5.64 -22.78
C MET A 148 -14.36 -6.86 -23.23
N ARG A 149 -15.70 -6.79 -23.33
CA ARG A 149 -16.53 -7.90 -23.85
C ARG A 149 -16.27 -8.18 -25.32
N GLN A 150 -15.77 -7.18 -26.05
CA GLN A 150 -15.52 -7.25 -27.49
C GLN A 150 -14.06 -7.59 -27.80
N LEU A 151 -13.17 -7.57 -26.79
CA LEU A 151 -11.75 -7.86 -26.99
C LEU A 151 -11.49 -9.36 -27.07
N GLY A 152 -10.73 -9.74 -28.09
CA GLY A 152 -10.16 -11.08 -28.20
C GLY A 152 -9.10 -11.34 -27.11
N PRO A 153 -8.68 -12.60 -26.92
CA PRO A 153 -7.69 -12.96 -25.90
C PRO A 153 -6.38 -12.18 -25.98
N SER A 154 -5.86 -11.92 -27.18
CA SER A 154 -4.63 -11.13 -27.38
C SER A 154 -4.80 -9.68 -26.95
N GLU A 155 -5.90 -9.05 -27.34
CA GLU A 155 -6.20 -7.65 -27.00
C GLU A 155 -6.43 -7.49 -25.49
N LYS A 156 -7.01 -8.49 -24.83
CA LYS A 156 -7.12 -8.52 -23.36
C LYS A 156 -5.75 -8.57 -22.68
N MET A 157 -4.78 -9.30 -23.23
CA MET A 157 -3.42 -9.37 -22.67
C MET A 157 -2.64 -8.07 -22.90
N GLU A 158 -2.78 -7.44 -24.07
CA GLU A 158 -2.20 -6.12 -24.33
C GLU A 158 -2.76 -5.05 -23.38
N PHE A 159 -4.09 -5.04 -23.19
CA PHE A 159 -4.73 -4.14 -22.24
C PHE A 159 -4.30 -4.42 -20.79
N HIS A 160 -4.18 -5.69 -20.40
CA HIS A 160 -3.64 -6.08 -19.09
C HIS A 160 -2.20 -5.56 -18.89
N ALA A 161 -1.34 -5.70 -19.89
CA ALA A 161 0.04 -5.18 -19.83
C ALA A 161 0.08 -3.66 -19.69
N GLN A 162 -0.76 -2.92 -20.42
CA GLN A 162 -0.88 -1.46 -20.26
C GLN A 162 -1.29 -1.07 -18.84
N ARG A 163 -2.25 -1.78 -18.23
CA ARG A 163 -2.70 -1.54 -16.85
C ARG A 163 -1.61 -1.84 -15.82
N VAL A 164 -0.88 -2.94 -15.99
CA VAL A 164 0.26 -3.27 -15.12
C VAL A 164 1.35 -2.20 -15.23
N GLY A 165 1.69 -1.76 -16.45
CA GLY A 165 2.66 -0.69 -16.68
C GLY A 165 2.24 0.66 -16.06
N GLU A 166 0.96 1.03 -16.19
CA GLU A 166 0.42 2.24 -15.56
C GLU A 166 0.53 2.17 -14.03
N TYR A 167 0.16 1.05 -13.43
CA TYR A 167 0.25 0.84 -11.98
C TYR A 167 1.69 0.88 -11.46
N THR A 168 2.63 0.25 -12.16
CA THR A 168 4.03 0.18 -11.70
C THR A 168 4.75 1.52 -11.80
N ILE A 169 4.33 2.42 -12.69
CA ILE A 169 4.93 3.76 -12.80
C ILE A 169 4.23 4.77 -11.87
N ASN A 170 2.89 4.79 -11.86
CA ASN A 170 2.14 5.83 -11.13
C ASN A 170 2.02 5.57 -9.62
N THR A 171 2.20 4.33 -9.17
CA THR A 171 2.07 3.96 -7.74
C THR A 171 3.42 3.73 -7.05
N CYS A 172 4.54 3.87 -7.78
CA CYS A 172 5.90 3.67 -7.27
C CYS A 172 6.71 4.96 -7.10
N ALA A 173 6.09 6.14 -7.18
CA ALA A 173 6.70 7.41 -6.82
C ALA A 173 6.68 7.66 -5.30
#